data_AF-A0A965RHE9-F1
#
_entry.id   AF-A0A965RHE9-F1
#
_cell.length_a   1.000
_cell.length_b   1.000
_cell.length_c   1.000
_cell.angle_alpha   90.00
_cell.angle_beta   90.00
_cell.angle_gamma   90.00
#
_symmetry.space_group_name_H-M   'P 1'
#
loop_
_entity.id
_entity.type
_entity.pdbx_description
1 polymer ?
#
loop_
_entity_poly.entity_id
_entity_poly.type
_entity_poly.pdbx_seq_one_letter_code
_entity_poly.pdbx_strand_id
1 'polypeptide(L)'
;MCKNTNEFECIGMNFLKSVLLTLLVLAAPLQSAKALEVARSDMLLHIVEECTNTQKPGYCEKCLAPQRQAMCVMRDIKMCGCPKQFVHGLVLPKARVTGIEDPKRTEAIWQFAWDIARQRLDTNEIALAVNPPSRRSQNQLHVHLVRLKPGINTDSFGNVTVRTQNLTNVWAVASESALKHQLKEYGLLVTSDQQGGYLVVLTQDSPEMLYTQAYCTP
;
A
#
# COMPACT_ATOMS: atom_id res chain seq x y z
N MET A 1 -18.86 14.33 -15.36
CA MET A 1 -17.53 14.95 -15.26
C MET A 1 -17.19 15.01 -13.78
N CYS A 2 -16.43 14.02 -13.27
CA CYS A 2 -16.12 13.96 -11.83
C CYS A 2 -15.16 15.11 -11.49
N LYS A 3 -15.54 15.93 -10.51
CA LYS A 3 -14.77 17.10 -10.09
C LYS A 3 -13.44 16.66 -9.49
N ASN A 4 -12.40 17.37 -9.89
CA ASN A 4 -11.04 17.21 -9.40
C ASN A 4 -10.95 17.85 -8.01
N THR A 5 -11.31 17.13 -6.95
CA THR A 5 -11.02 17.57 -5.58
C THR A 5 -9.69 16.97 -5.17
N ASN A 6 -8.65 17.80 -5.12
CA ASN A 6 -7.34 17.49 -4.53
C ASN A 6 -7.41 17.29 -3.00
N GLU A 7 -8.56 16.86 -2.49
CA GLU A 7 -8.87 16.68 -1.07
C GLU A 7 -9.27 15.22 -0.88
N PHE A 8 -8.29 14.40 -0.53
CA PHE A 8 -8.55 13.11 0.07
C PHE A 8 -8.98 13.37 1.51
N GLU A 9 -10.29 13.50 1.75
CA GLU A 9 -10.81 13.47 3.12
C GLU A 9 -10.46 12.10 3.74
N CYS A 10 -9.86 12.12 4.93
CA CYS A 10 -9.75 10.92 5.73
C CYS A 10 -11.16 10.40 5.98
N ILE A 11 -11.47 9.19 5.51
CA ILE A 11 -12.72 8.51 5.84
C ILE A 11 -12.62 8.12 7.32
N GLY A 12 -12.80 9.11 8.20
CA GLY A 12 -13.14 8.91 9.58
C GLY A 12 -14.52 8.27 9.63
N MET A 13 -14.66 7.22 10.43
CA MET A 13 -15.93 6.61 10.80
C MET A 13 -16.88 7.65 11.44
N ASN A 14 -17.51 8.50 10.63
CA ASN A 14 -18.61 9.36 11.04
C ASN A 14 -19.93 8.61 10.85
N PHE A 15 -20.03 7.42 11.43
CA PHE A 15 -21.32 6.80 11.74
C PHE A 15 -21.59 7.11 13.21
N LEU A 16 -22.27 8.22 13.48
CA LEU A 16 -23.20 8.46 14.58
C LEU A 16 -23.33 9.97 14.75
N LYS A 17 -24.41 10.56 14.21
CA LYS A 17 -25.16 11.67 14.81
C LYS A 17 -26.40 11.98 13.96
N SER A 18 -27.56 11.95 14.63
CA SER A 18 -28.90 12.44 14.22
C SER A 18 -29.69 11.58 13.21
N VAL A 19 -31.01 11.34 13.32
CA VAL A 19 -32.09 11.92 14.16
C VAL A 19 -33.39 11.06 14.06
N LEU A 20 -34.20 11.14 15.12
CA LEU A 20 -35.65 10.88 15.30
C LEU A 20 -36.35 9.59 14.78
N LEU A 21 -36.84 8.86 15.79
CA LEU A 21 -38.20 8.34 15.99
C LEU A 21 -39.28 8.73 14.94
N THR A 22 -39.80 7.74 14.21
CA THR A 22 -41.23 7.70 13.81
C THR A 22 -41.68 6.26 13.65
N LEU A 23 -42.67 5.86 14.45
CA LEU A 23 -43.35 4.56 14.42
C LEU A 23 -44.28 4.49 13.21
N LEU A 24 -44.12 3.47 12.35
CA LEU A 24 -45.20 2.92 11.53
C LEU A 24 -44.89 1.45 11.24
N VAL A 25 -45.70 0.58 11.85
CA VAL A 25 -45.66 -0.88 11.72
C VAL A 25 -46.23 -1.25 10.36
N LEU A 26 -45.36 -1.67 9.44
CA LEU A 26 -45.72 -2.52 8.31
C LEU A 26 -44.82 -3.76 8.39
N ALA A 27 -45.43 -4.91 8.68
CA ALA A 27 -44.78 -6.21 8.71
C ALA A 27 -44.36 -6.61 7.29
N ALA A 28 -43.22 -6.08 6.84
CA ALA A 28 -42.47 -6.65 5.73
C ALA A 28 -41.53 -7.73 6.29
N PRO A 29 -41.33 -8.87 5.59
CA PRO A 29 -40.31 -9.82 5.99
C PRO A 29 -38.95 -9.11 5.96
N LEU A 30 -38.33 -8.94 7.15
CA LEU A 30 -36.95 -8.52 7.27
C LEU A 30 -36.07 -9.60 6.60
N GLN A 31 -35.77 -9.40 5.32
CA GLN A 31 -34.56 -9.98 4.75
C GLN A 31 -33.40 -9.30 5.48
N SER A 32 -32.85 -9.98 6.49
CA SER A 32 -31.58 -9.60 7.09
C SER A 32 -30.56 -9.48 5.96
N ALA A 33 -30.22 -8.24 5.61
CA ALA A 33 -29.01 -7.96 4.86
C ALA A 33 -27.87 -8.50 5.72
N LYS A 34 -27.31 -9.66 5.34
CA LYS A 34 -26.05 -10.12 5.88
C LYS A 34 -25.02 -9.07 5.49
N ALA A 35 -24.73 -8.13 6.39
CA ALA A 35 -23.57 -7.28 6.26
C ALA A 35 -22.37 -8.24 6.17
N LEU A 36 -21.67 -8.23 5.03
CA LEU A 36 -20.46 -9.00 4.87
C LEU A 36 -19.45 -8.45 5.87
N GLU A 37 -19.21 -9.17 6.95
CA GLU A 37 -18.19 -8.81 7.93
C GLU A 37 -16.82 -9.00 7.26
N VAL A 38 -16.23 -7.89 6.81
CA VAL A 38 -14.89 -7.89 6.21
C VAL A 38 -13.89 -8.11 7.34
N ALA A 39 -13.10 -9.18 7.26
CA ALA A 39 -12.01 -9.41 8.20
C ALA A 39 -11.08 -8.19 8.22
N ARG A 40 -10.63 -7.75 9.41
CA ARG A 40 -9.77 -6.56 9.55
C ARG A 40 -8.49 -6.65 8.68
N SER A 41 -7.99 -7.86 8.45
CA SER A 41 -6.84 -8.13 7.58
C SER A 41 -7.10 -7.91 6.09
N ASP A 42 -8.36 -7.84 5.68
CA ASP A 42 -8.76 -7.82 4.28
C ASP A 42 -9.35 -6.45 3.90
N MET A 43 -9.13 -5.42 4.71
CA MET A 43 -9.68 -4.09 4.47
C MET A 43 -9.12 -3.46 3.19
N LEU A 44 -7.81 -3.55 2.95
CA LEU A 44 -7.21 -3.06 1.70
C LEU A 44 -7.74 -3.81 0.47
N LEU A 45 -7.89 -5.13 0.60
CA LEU A 45 -8.47 -5.97 -0.43
C LEU A 45 -9.92 -5.56 -0.72
N HIS A 46 -10.71 -5.33 0.32
CA HIS A 46 -12.09 -4.87 0.21
C HIS A 46 -12.18 -3.51 -0.49
N ILE A 47 -11.31 -2.55 -0.15
CA ILE A 47 -11.22 -1.24 -0.82
C ILE A 47 -10.91 -1.41 -2.31
N VAL A 48 -9.94 -2.26 -2.65
CA VAL A 48 -9.60 -2.56 -4.04
C VAL A 48 -10.80 -3.18 -4.77
N GLU A 49 -11.49 -4.13 -4.16
CA GLU A 49 -12.66 -4.81 -4.72
C GLU A 49 -13.90 -3.92 -4.86
N GLU A 50 -14.07 -2.89 -4.02
CA GLU A 50 -15.10 -1.86 -4.21
C GLU A 50 -14.88 -1.07 -5.51
N CYS A 51 -13.62 -0.84 -5.92
CA CYS A 51 -13.29 -0.04 -7.10
C CYS A 51 -12.92 -0.82 -8.37
N THR A 52 -12.96 -2.16 -8.34
CA THR A 52 -12.78 -3.01 -9.53
C THR A 52 -14.10 -3.44 -10.18
N ASN A 53 -15.19 -3.52 -9.40
CA ASN A 53 -16.50 -3.90 -9.92
C ASN A 53 -17.35 -2.66 -10.27
N THR A 54 -17.37 -2.29 -11.54
CA THR A 54 -18.12 -1.12 -12.05
C THR A 54 -19.64 -1.26 -11.94
N GLN A 55 -20.16 -2.47 -11.62
CA GLN A 55 -21.59 -2.73 -11.44
C GLN A 55 -22.05 -2.50 -9.98
N LYS A 56 -21.13 -2.18 -9.05
CA LYS A 56 -21.51 -1.91 -7.66
C LYS A 56 -22.31 -0.59 -7.53
N PRO A 57 -23.40 -0.55 -6.75
CA PRO A 57 -24.09 0.69 -6.43
C PRO A 57 -23.15 1.73 -5.81
N GLY A 58 -23.24 2.97 -6.27
CA GLY A 58 -22.38 4.07 -5.79
C GLY A 58 -20.92 4.02 -6.29
N TYR A 59 -20.60 3.17 -7.29
CA TYR A 59 -19.25 3.06 -7.86
C TYR A 59 -18.64 4.42 -8.22
N CYS A 60 -19.36 5.25 -8.98
CA CYS A 60 -18.85 6.56 -9.42
C CYS A 60 -18.71 7.59 -8.29
N GLU A 61 -19.41 7.38 -7.17
CA GLU A 61 -19.38 8.26 -6.00
C GLU A 61 -18.18 7.91 -5.11
N LYS A 62 -17.87 6.60 -4.99
CA LYS A 62 -16.79 6.07 -4.15
C LYS A 62 -15.44 5.99 -4.88
N CYS A 63 -15.45 5.83 -6.19
CA CYS A 63 -14.27 5.53 -6.99
C CYS A 63 -14.10 6.56 -8.11
N LEU A 64 -12.88 7.10 -8.23
CA LEU A 64 -12.51 8.05 -9.29
C LEU A 64 -12.42 7.33 -10.65
N ALA A 65 -13.54 7.28 -11.39
CA ALA A 65 -13.67 6.84 -12.80
C ALA A 65 -13.16 5.39 -13.08
N PRO A 66 -13.35 4.79 -14.28
CA PRO A 66 -12.86 3.43 -14.53
C PRO A 66 -11.33 3.43 -14.49
N GLN A 67 -10.80 2.92 -13.39
CA GLN A 67 -9.38 2.77 -13.17
C GLN A 67 -8.88 1.70 -14.17
N ARG A 68 -8.37 2.11 -15.34
CA ARG A 68 -7.92 1.19 -16.41
C ARG A 68 -6.60 0.48 -16.11
N GLN A 69 -5.81 0.98 -15.17
CA GLN A 69 -4.48 0.44 -14.86
C GLN A 69 -4.60 -0.86 -14.03
N ALA A 70 -3.60 -1.75 -14.07
CA ALA A 70 -3.62 -2.97 -13.24
C ALA A 70 -3.41 -2.71 -11.73
N MET A 71 -3.11 -1.46 -11.36
CA MET A 71 -2.73 -1.03 -10.01
C MET A 71 -3.70 0.04 -9.48
N CYS A 72 -3.74 0.17 -8.15
CA CYS A 72 -4.36 1.25 -7.40
C CYS A 72 -3.28 2.04 -6.67
N VAL A 73 -3.44 3.37 -6.61
CA VAL A 73 -2.62 4.29 -5.83
C VAL A 73 -3.51 4.95 -4.79
N MET A 74 -3.08 5.00 -3.54
CA MET A 74 -3.83 5.64 -2.47
C MET A 74 -2.93 6.34 -1.47
N ARG A 75 -3.49 7.33 -0.76
CA ARG A 75 -2.86 7.94 0.41
C ARG A 75 -3.05 7.01 1.61
N ASP A 76 -1.99 6.75 2.37
CA ASP A 76 -2.09 5.91 3.56
C ASP A 76 -2.81 6.66 4.69
N ILE A 77 -3.56 5.94 5.54
CA ILE A 77 -4.25 6.50 6.70
C ILE A 77 -3.29 7.16 7.71
N LYS A 78 -2.00 6.76 7.73
CA LYS A 78 -0.93 7.40 8.53
C LYS A 78 -0.70 8.86 8.15
N MET A 79 -1.19 9.29 7.00
CA MET A 79 -1.18 10.70 6.60
C MET A 79 -2.37 11.51 7.12
N CYS A 80 -3.30 10.91 7.84
CA CYS A 80 -4.41 11.64 8.46
C CYS A 80 -3.89 12.53 9.59
N GLY A 81 -4.24 13.82 9.54
CA GLY A 81 -3.71 14.84 10.45
C GLY A 81 -2.34 15.40 10.07
N CYS A 82 -1.67 14.84 9.05
CA CYS A 82 -0.41 15.39 8.57
C CYS A 82 -0.60 16.67 7.74
N PRO A 83 0.43 17.54 7.66
CA PRO A 83 0.46 18.65 6.71
C PRO A 83 0.24 18.20 5.25
N LYS A 84 0.02 19.17 4.35
CA LYS A 84 -0.25 18.89 2.92
C LYS A 84 0.88 18.14 2.21
N GLN A 85 2.10 18.23 2.71
CA GLN A 85 3.27 17.55 2.15
C GLN A 85 3.12 16.02 2.13
N PHE A 86 3.71 15.39 1.13
CA PHE A 86 3.65 13.94 0.99
C PHE A 86 4.52 13.25 2.03
N VAL A 87 3.97 12.20 2.65
CA VAL A 87 4.60 11.42 3.72
C VAL A 87 4.48 9.92 3.41
N HIS A 88 3.28 9.45 3.08
CA HIS A 88 3.01 8.02 2.93
C HIS A 88 1.92 7.73 1.88
N GLY A 89 2.30 7.01 0.82
CA GLY A 89 1.37 6.45 -0.16
C GLY A 89 1.43 4.93 -0.21
N LEU A 90 0.42 4.31 -0.82
CA LEU A 90 0.39 2.88 -1.10
C LEU A 90 0.17 2.64 -2.59
N VAL A 91 0.83 1.61 -3.12
CA VAL A 91 0.55 1.01 -4.43
C VAL A 91 0.15 -0.44 -4.23
N LEU A 92 -0.97 -0.85 -4.82
CA LEU A 92 -1.51 -2.20 -4.68
C LEU A 92 -1.94 -2.74 -6.05
N PRO A 93 -1.78 -4.05 -6.33
CA PRO A 93 -2.43 -4.66 -7.48
C PRO A 93 -3.94 -4.70 -7.27
N LYS A 94 -4.69 -4.60 -8.37
CA LYS A 94 -6.15 -4.81 -8.36
C LYS A 94 -6.55 -6.26 -8.25
N ALA A 95 -5.67 -7.14 -8.73
CA ALA A 95 -5.80 -8.55 -8.48
C ALA A 95 -5.54 -8.82 -7.00
N ARG A 96 -6.24 -9.83 -6.47
CA ARG A 96 -5.95 -10.39 -5.16
C ARG A 96 -4.56 -11.03 -5.21
N VAL A 97 -3.63 -10.42 -4.49
CA VAL A 97 -2.26 -10.90 -4.29
C VAL A 97 -1.99 -10.71 -2.82
N THR A 98 -1.67 -11.76 -2.07
CA THR A 98 -1.57 -11.64 -0.61
C THR A 98 -0.34 -10.86 -0.18
N GLY A 99 0.81 -11.05 -0.84
CA GLY A 99 2.09 -10.50 -0.37
C GLY A 99 3.32 -10.85 -1.17
N ILE A 100 4.48 -10.72 -0.51
CA ILE A 100 5.80 -11.11 -1.03
C ILE A 100 5.83 -12.62 -1.32
N GLU A 101 5.12 -13.41 -0.51
CA GLU A 101 5.00 -14.86 -0.64
C GLU A 101 4.15 -15.31 -1.83
N ASP A 102 3.27 -14.44 -2.34
CA ASP A 102 2.28 -14.82 -3.36
C ASP A 102 2.95 -14.93 -4.74
N PRO A 103 2.89 -16.10 -5.42
CA PRO A 103 3.49 -16.27 -6.76
C PRO A 103 2.78 -15.47 -7.85
N LYS A 104 1.58 -14.92 -7.60
CA LYS A 104 0.83 -14.08 -8.55
C LYS A 104 1.28 -12.62 -8.56
N ARG A 105 2.25 -12.25 -7.71
CA ARG A 105 2.84 -10.91 -7.71
C ARG A 105 3.43 -10.59 -9.09
N THR A 106 3.21 -9.37 -9.55
CA THR A 106 3.77 -8.89 -10.82
C THR A 106 5.07 -8.13 -10.58
N GLU A 107 6.06 -8.35 -11.42
CA GLU A 107 7.32 -7.60 -11.42
C GLU A 107 7.10 -6.09 -11.66
N ALA A 108 6.07 -5.73 -12.43
CA ALA A 108 5.80 -4.36 -12.84
C ALA A 108 5.43 -3.43 -11.66
N ILE A 109 5.05 -3.99 -10.50
CA ILE A 109 4.65 -3.19 -9.34
C ILE A 109 5.77 -2.28 -8.84
N TRP A 110 7.03 -2.71 -8.92
CA TRP A 110 8.17 -1.95 -8.44
C TRP A 110 8.45 -0.73 -9.30
N GLN A 111 8.49 -0.90 -10.63
CA GLN A 111 8.64 0.22 -11.56
C GLN A 111 7.47 1.19 -11.42
N PHE A 112 6.24 0.67 -11.39
CA PHE A 112 5.06 1.51 -11.23
C PHE A 112 5.08 2.31 -9.91
N ALA A 113 5.39 1.65 -8.79
CA ALA A 113 5.49 2.34 -7.49
C ALA A 113 6.60 3.39 -7.48
N TRP A 114 7.74 3.11 -8.12
CA TRP A 114 8.84 4.05 -8.26
C TRP A 114 8.43 5.29 -9.06
N ASP A 115 7.76 5.11 -10.19
CA ASP A 115 7.30 6.20 -11.05
C ASP A 115 6.27 7.09 -10.34
N ILE A 116 5.40 6.51 -9.50
CA ILE A 116 4.47 7.26 -8.65
C ILE A 116 5.23 8.01 -7.54
N ALA A 117 6.23 7.38 -6.91
CA ALA A 117 7.02 8.02 -5.86
C ALA A 117 7.83 9.22 -6.39
N ARG A 118 8.43 9.12 -7.58
CA ARG A 118 9.18 10.22 -8.23
C ARG A 118 8.37 11.47 -8.53
N GLN A 119 7.04 11.36 -8.57
CA GLN A 119 6.16 12.52 -8.73
C GLN A 119 6.03 13.35 -7.44
N ARG A 120 6.53 12.84 -6.31
CA ARG A 120 6.27 13.36 -4.96
C ARG A 120 7.54 13.53 -4.12
N LEU A 121 8.60 12.79 -4.44
CA LEU A 121 9.82 12.67 -3.67
C LEU A 121 11.04 12.80 -4.58
N ASP A 122 12.14 13.34 -4.04
CA ASP A 122 13.41 13.31 -4.73
C ASP A 122 13.93 11.88 -4.82
N THR A 123 14.64 11.57 -5.91
CA THR A 123 14.99 10.17 -6.25
C THR A 123 15.84 9.50 -5.18
N ASN A 124 16.73 10.25 -4.53
CA ASN A 124 17.60 9.81 -3.44
C ASN A 124 16.89 9.65 -2.08
N GLU A 125 15.65 10.10 -1.97
CA GLU A 125 14.86 9.99 -0.75
C GLU A 125 13.84 8.86 -0.82
N ILE A 126 13.55 8.33 -2.03
CA ILE A 126 12.53 7.31 -2.22
C ILE A 126 12.94 6.02 -1.51
N ALA A 127 12.02 5.54 -0.67
CA ALA A 127 12.00 4.21 -0.12
C ALA A 127 10.69 3.54 -0.49
N LEU A 128 10.78 2.45 -1.24
CA LEU A 128 9.66 1.54 -1.46
C LEU A 128 9.79 0.38 -0.48
N ALA A 129 8.76 0.13 0.33
CA ALA A 129 8.82 -0.95 1.31
C ALA A 129 7.65 -1.93 1.16
N VAL A 130 7.91 -3.21 1.36
CA VAL A 130 6.88 -4.24 1.52
C VAL A 130 7.22 -5.05 2.77
N ASN A 131 6.29 -5.08 3.73
CA ASN A 131 6.47 -5.78 5.00
C ASN A 131 6.30 -7.30 4.83
N PRO A 132 7.04 -8.13 5.59
CA PRO A 132 6.82 -9.58 5.62
C PRO A 132 5.44 -9.92 6.20
N PRO A 133 4.89 -11.12 5.91
CA PRO A 133 3.63 -11.62 6.48
C PRO A 133 3.46 -11.42 8.00
N SER A 134 4.50 -11.63 8.81
CA SER A 134 4.47 -11.52 10.26
C SER A 134 4.52 -10.09 10.79
N ARG A 135 4.81 -9.11 9.92
CA ARG A 135 4.94 -7.68 10.27
C ARG A 135 3.96 -6.78 9.54
N ARG A 136 2.98 -7.35 8.83
CA ARG A 136 1.90 -6.60 8.18
C ARG A 136 0.57 -6.87 8.87
N SER A 137 -0.37 -5.94 8.72
CA SER A 137 -1.73 -6.08 9.22
C SER A 137 -2.75 -6.42 8.13
N GLN A 138 -2.33 -6.47 6.85
CA GLN A 138 -3.22 -6.63 5.70
C GLN A 138 -2.75 -7.77 4.77
N ASN A 139 -3.71 -8.57 4.27
CA ASN A 139 -3.53 -9.69 3.35
C ASN A 139 -3.76 -9.31 1.88
N GLN A 140 -3.37 -8.09 1.53
CA GLN A 140 -3.28 -7.61 0.16
C GLN A 140 -1.90 -7.02 -0.01
N LEU A 141 -1.18 -7.38 -1.07
CA LEU A 141 0.12 -6.81 -1.39
C LEU A 141 -0.02 -5.29 -1.51
N HIS A 142 0.80 -4.58 -0.77
CA HIS A 142 0.89 -3.13 -0.82
C HIS A 142 2.35 -2.71 -0.68
N VAL A 143 2.79 -1.87 -1.61
CA VAL A 143 4.08 -1.20 -1.56
C VAL A 143 3.86 0.13 -0.87
N HIS A 144 4.58 0.36 0.23
CA HIS A 144 4.67 1.65 0.89
C HIS A 144 5.57 2.58 0.08
N LEU A 145 5.08 3.76 -0.26
CA LEU A 145 5.81 4.84 -0.92
C LEU A 145 6.12 5.90 0.13
N VAL A 146 7.35 5.90 0.61
CA VAL A 146 7.77 6.66 1.80
C VAL A 146 9.17 7.24 1.58
N ARG A 147 9.58 8.18 2.45
CA ARG A 147 10.95 8.68 2.49
C ARG A 147 11.84 7.74 3.29
N LEU A 148 13.12 7.63 2.92
CA LEU A 148 14.14 7.13 3.84
C LEU A 148 14.19 8.00 5.10
N LYS A 149 14.53 7.41 6.25
CA LYS A 149 14.78 8.20 7.46
C LYS A 149 15.98 9.15 7.22
N PRO A 150 15.92 10.39 7.72
CA PRO A 150 17.06 11.29 7.67
C PRO A 150 18.31 10.67 8.31
N GLY A 151 19.46 10.83 7.66
CA GLY A 151 20.75 10.36 8.18
C GLY A 151 20.99 8.85 8.07
N ILE A 152 20.11 8.09 7.40
CA ILE A 152 20.42 6.70 7.05
C ILE A 152 21.63 6.66 6.12
N ASN A 153 22.64 5.88 6.50
CA ASN A 153 23.73 5.52 5.63
C ASN A 153 23.32 4.24 4.88
N THR A 154 23.12 4.32 3.56
CA THR A 154 22.72 3.16 2.76
C THR A 154 23.78 2.05 2.75
N ASP A 155 25.05 2.37 2.99
CA ASP A 155 26.13 1.38 3.14
C ASP A 155 26.02 0.58 4.43
N SER A 156 25.18 1.03 5.37
CA SER A 156 24.89 0.35 6.64
C SER A 156 23.58 -0.43 6.62
N PHE A 157 22.90 -0.51 5.47
CA PHE A 157 21.76 -1.42 5.33
C PHE A 157 22.17 -2.84 5.67
N GLY A 158 21.23 -3.58 6.28
CA GLY A 158 21.52 -4.85 6.95
C GLY A 158 22.21 -5.88 6.07
N ASN A 159 22.65 -6.96 6.70
CA ASN A 159 23.56 -7.97 6.13
C ASN A 159 23.09 -8.62 4.81
N VAL A 160 21.82 -8.48 4.43
CA VAL A 160 21.28 -9.03 3.18
C VAL A 160 20.82 -7.88 2.27
N THR A 161 21.78 -7.29 1.57
CA THR A 161 21.54 -6.25 0.56
C THR A 161 22.04 -6.73 -0.80
N VAL A 162 21.20 -6.61 -1.83
CA VAL A 162 21.55 -6.93 -3.22
C VAL A 162 21.31 -5.72 -4.13
N ARG A 163 22.02 -5.67 -5.26
CA ARG A 163 21.91 -4.59 -6.25
C ARG A 163 21.21 -5.07 -7.50
N THR A 164 20.39 -4.21 -8.11
CA THR A 164 19.82 -4.44 -9.43
C THR A 164 19.82 -3.14 -10.23
N GLN A 165 19.99 -3.24 -11.54
CA GLN A 165 19.84 -2.11 -12.46
C GLN A 165 18.40 -1.94 -12.96
N ASN A 166 17.54 -2.94 -12.72
CA ASN A 166 16.17 -2.94 -13.21
C ASN A 166 15.19 -3.27 -12.09
N LEU A 167 14.21 -2.40 -11.89
CA LEU A 167 13.15 -2.57 -10.89
C LEU A 167 12.27 -3.79 -11.17
N THR A 168 12.16 -4.25 -12.43
CA THR A 168 11.44 -5.48 -12.75
C THR A 168 12.16 -6.76 -12.32
N ASN A 169 13.38 -6.66 -11.78
CA ASN A 169 14.13 -7.82 -11.28
C ASN A 169 14.09 -7.94 -9.76
N VAL A 170 13.44 -7.01 -9.05
CA VAL A 170 13.47 -6.95 -7.58
C VAL A 170 13.00 -8.26 -6.95
N TRP A 171 11.89 -8.87 -7.42
CA TRP A 171 11.44 -10.13 -6.83
C TRP A 171 12.40 -11.28 -7.08
N ALA A 172 13.00 -11.34 -8.27
CA ALA A 172 13.97 -12.37 -8.63
C ALA A 172 15.23 -12.29 -7.75
N VAL A 173 15.88 -11.12 -7.69
CA VAL A 173 17.11 -10.94 -6.91
C VAL A 173 16.88 -11.10 -5.40
N ALA A 174 15.71 -10.67 -4.91
CA ALA A 174 15.31 -10.88 -3.53
C ALA A 174 15.10 -12.38 -3.22
N SER A 175 14.38 -13.10 -4.07
CA SER A 175 14.10 -14.53 -3.86
C SER A 175 15.39 -15.36 -3.86
N GLU A 176 16.31 -15.08 -4.78
CA GLU A 176 17.63 -15.72 -4.82
C GLU A 176 18.44 -15.44 -3.54
N SER A 177 18.47 -14.17 -3.12
CA SER A 177 19.17 -13.77 -1.89
C SER A 177 18.56 -14.39 -0.64
N ALA A 178 17.23 -14.45 -0.55
CA ALA A 178 16.52 -15.08 0.55
C ALA A 178 16.85 -16.58 0.65
N LEU A 179 16.89 -17.29 -0.48
CA LEU A 179 17.29 -18.70 -0.52
C LEU A 179 18.74 -18.89 -0.05
N LYS A 180 19.67 -18.07 -0.57
CA LYS A 180 21.09 -18.10 -0.18
C LYS A 180 21.29 -17.91 1.33
N HIS A 181 20.51 -17.03 1.94
CA HIS A 181 20.59 -16.70 3.37
C HIS A 181 19.58 -17.49 4.23
N GLN A 182 18.89 -18.47 3.66
CA GLN A 182 17.92 -19.33 4.35
C GLN A 182 16.80 -18.54 5.06
N LEU A 183 16.40 -17.41 4.50
CA LEU A 183 15.30 -16.59 5.02
C LEU A 183 13.98 -17.25 4.65
N LYS A 184 13.28 -17.80 5.66
CA LYS A 184 11.93 -18.38 5.50
C LYS A 184 10.86 -17.34 5.21
N GLU A 185 11.12 -16.11 5.65
CA GLU A 185 10.23 -14.97 5.55
C GLU A 185 11.08 -13.70 5.51
N TYR A 186 10.69 -12.72 4.69
CA TYR A 186 11.39 -11.45 4.56
C TYR A 186 10.47 -10.35 4.02
N GLY A 187 10.73 -9.11 4.45
CA GLY A 187 10.30 -7.88 3.82
C GLY A 187 11.37 -7.31 2.91
N LEU A 188 10.97 -6.38 2.05
CA LEU A 188 11.87 -5.68 1.14
C LEU A 188 11.82 -4.18 1.35
N LEU A 189 12.99 -3.56 1.31
CA LEU A 189 13.18 -2.13 1.01
C LEU A 189 13.84 -2.01 -0.36
N VAL A 190 13.36 -1.10 -1.20
CA VAL A 190 14.00 -0.72 -2.46
C VAL A 190 14.26 0.79 -2.44
N THR A 191 15.49 1.17 -2.72
CA THR A 191 15.91 2.58 -2.83
C THR A 191 16.99 2.75 -3.89
N SER A 192 17.32 3.99 -4.27
CA SER A 192 18.38 4.28 -5.24
C SER A 192 19.75 3.94 -4.66
N ASP A 193 20.62 3.37 -5.48
CA ASP A 193 22.05 3.23 -5.15
C ASP A 193 22.82 4.49 -5.60
N GLN A 194 23.73 4.98 -4.75
CA GLN A 194 24.63 6.09 -5.10
C GLN A 194 25.56 5.73 -6.28
N GLN A 195 25.82 4.44 -6.48
CA GLN A 195 26.63 3.92 -7.59
C GLN A 195 25.80 3.69 -8.88
N GLY A 196 24.50 4.00 -8.85
CA GLY A 196 23.57 3.78 -9.95
C GLY A 196 22.79 2.47 -9.83
N GLY A 197 21.54 2.48 -10.30
CA GLY A 197 20.59 1.40 -10.10
C GLY A 197 19.93 1.47 -8.72
N TYR A 198 19.65 0.31 -8.14
CA TYR A 198 18.81 0.16 -6.96
C TYR A 198 19.41 -0.82 -5.95
N LEU A 199 19.29 -0.46 -4.67
CA LEU A 199 19.50 -1.36 -3.55
C LEU A 199 18.19 -2.06 -3.21
N VAL A 200 18.27 -3.37 -2.99
CA VAL A 200 17.19 -4.22 -2.49
C VAL A 200 17.66 -4.83 -1.17
N VAL A 201 17.06 -4.39 -0.07
CA VAL A 201 17.42 -4.82 1.28
C VAL A 201 16.37 -5.79 1.79
N LEU A 202 16.82 -6.94 2.30
CA LEU A 202 15.97 -7.95 2.89
C LEU A 202 16.06 -7.86 4.42
N THR A 203 14.92 -7.98 5.09
CA THR A 203 14.86 -8.03 6.56
C THR A 203 13.71 -8.92 7.02
N GLN A 204 13.85 -9.61 8.15
CA GLN A 204 12.75 -10.35 8.77
C GLN A 204 11.84 -9.46 9.65
N ASP A 205 12.24 -8.20 9.85
CA ASP A 205 11.40 -7.19 10.52
C ASP A 205 10.67 -6.32 9.48
N SER A 206 9.96 -5.28 9.92
CA SER A 206 9.30 -4.31 9.04
C SER A 206 10.33 -3.34 8.43
N PRO A 207 10.61 -3.42 7.11
CA PRO A 207 11.46 -2.42 6.43
C PRO A 207 10.88 -1.01 6.50
N GLU A 208 9.54 -0.88 6.49
CA GLU A 208 8.85 0.40 6.69
C GLU A 208 9.25 1.01 8.04
N MET A 209 9.14 0.24 9.13
CA MET A 209 9.48 0.72 10.47
C MET A 209 10.98 0.97 10.63
N LEU A 210 11.84 0.11 10.10
CA LEU A 210 13.28 0.20 10.29
C LEU A 210 13.89 1.38 9.53
N TYR A 211 13.55 1.54 8.26
CA TYR A 211 14.33 2.37 7.34
C TYR A 211 13.62 3.63 6.85
N THR A 212 12.32 3.79 7.12
CA THR A 212 11.51 4.82 6.47
C THR A 212 10.89 5.80 7.46
N GLN A 213 10.61 7.01 6.97
CA GLN A 213 9.78 7.99 7.65
C GLN A 213 8.32 7.80 7.19
N ALA A 214 7.63 6.86 7.83
CA ALA A 214 6.26 6.48 7.48
C ALA A 214 5.16 7.40 8.06
N TYR A 215 5.53 8.32 8.95
CA TYR A 215 4.64 9.24 9.66
C TYR A 215 5.16 10.67 9.56
N CYS A 216 4.27 11.66 9.63
CA CYS A 216 4.70 13.05 9.77
C CYS A 216 5.39 13.23 11.13
N THR A 217 6.47 14.00 11.13
CA THR A 217 7.06 14.51 12.37
C THR A 217 6.07 15.50 13.01
N PRO A 218 5.88 15.47 14.34
CA PRO A 218 5.12 16.50 15.06
C PRO A 218 5.65 17.91 14.81
#